data_AF-A0AA37F9F2-F1
#
_entry.id   AF-A0AA37F9F2-F1
#
_cell.length_a   1.000
_cell.length_b   1.000
_cell.length_c   1.000
_cell.angle_alpha   90.00
_cell.angle_beta   90.00
_cell.angle_gamma   90.00
#
_symmetry.space_group_name_H-M   'P 1'
#
loop_
_entity.id
_entity.type
_entity.pdbx_description
1 polymer ?
#
loop_
_entity_poly.entity_id
_entity_poly.type
_entity_poly.pdbx_seq_one_letter_code
_entity_poly.pdbx_strand_id
1 'polypeptide(L)'
;MLVQFVATRNKAMSDLVGRFECPAFREYFHNGLETWVILSWADNWKALLGEISSLGEVARVDTFDQRLHSQFFFSSYTELTGEERKIIESAFLAGFYRYPRTIKLEDLAISTGKCKSDLSRRLRRITGKLIARYLLTENMLGGLNREEQEEKSVAR
;
A
#
# COMPACT_ATOMS: atom_id res chain seq x y z
N MET A 1 -1.41 -7.81 -1.48
CA MET A 1 -1.06 -8.36 -0.16
C MET A 1 -0.42 -7.23 0.62
N LEU A 2 -0.86 -6.99 1.85
CA LEU A 2 -0.32 -5.93 2.71
C LEU A 2 0.34 -6.59 3.89
N VAL A 3 1.51 -6.08 4.28
CA VAL A 3 2.26 -6.47 5.48
C VAL A 3 2.32 -5.24 6.40
N GLN A 4 2.33 -5.41 7.72
CA GLN A 4 2.62 -4.35 8.70
C GLN A 4 3.98 -4.69 9.32
N PHE A 5 4.73 -3.71 9.82
CA PHE A 5 5.96 -3.98 10.57
C PHE A 5 6.02 -3.04 11.79
N VAL A 6 6.95 -3.33 12.69
CA VAL A 6 7.38 -2.43 13.77
C VAL A 6 8.91 -2.48 13.69
N ALA A 7 9.64 -1.37 13.86
CA ALA A 7 11.10 -1.39 13.76
C ALA A 7 11.71 -0.16 14.44
N THR A 8 12.76 -0.36 15.21
CA THR A 8 13.31 0.62 16.15
C THR A 8 14.48 1.48 15.61
N ARG A 9 14.67 1.62 14.29
CA ARG A 9 15.76 2.47 13.73
C ARG A 9 15.41 3.28 12.46
N ASN A 10 15.51 4.60 12.62
CA ASN A 10 15.13 5.73 11.75
C ASN A 10 15.65 5.79 10.30
N LYS A 11 16.96 5.71 10.04
CA LYS A 11 17.49 6.03 8.69
C LYS A 11 17.36 4.92 7.66
N ALA A 12 17.47 3.66 8.09
CA ALA A 12 17.50 2.53 7.17
C ALA A 12 16.11 2.16 6.62
N MET A 13 15.03 2.49 7.35
CA MET A 13 13.67 2.14 6.95
C MET A 13 13.17 2.99 5.78
N SER A 14 13.48 4.28 5.75
CA SER A 14 13.11 5.15 4.62
C SER A 14 13.78 4.71 3.30
N ASP A 15 15.06 4.33 3.37
CA ASP A 15 15.81 3.81 2.22
C ASP A 15 15.22 2.47 1.72
N LEU A 16 14.80 1.61 2.65
CA LEU A 16 14.13 0.34 2.30
C LEU A 16 12.81 0.54 1.57
N VAL A 17 11.96 1.43 2.09
CA VAL A 17 10.68 1.75 1.45
C VAL A 17 10.90 2.18 0.00
N GLY A 18 11.89 3.06 -0.24
CA GLY A 18 12.26 3.51 -1.58
C GLY A 18 12.76 2.38 -2.47
N ARG A 19 13.72 1.57 -1.98
CA ARG A 19 14.34 0.46 -2.72
C ARG A 19 13.34 -0.63 -3.13
N PHE A 20 12.37 -0.92 -2.27
CA PHE A 20 11.35 -1.94 -2.52
C PHE A 20 10.09 -1.41 -3.22
N GLU A 21 10.10 -0.15 -3.67
CA GLU A 21 8.94 0.52 -4.28
C GLU A 21 7.65 0.34 -3.45
N CYS A 22 7.78 0.43 -2.12
CA CYS A 22 6.67 0.18 -1.21
C CYS A 22 5.56 1.22 -1.47
N PRO A 23 4.34 0.79 -1.82
CA PRO A 23 3.26 1.70 -2.21
C PRO A 23 2.79 2.64 -1.09
N ALA A 24 2.98 2.27 0.18
CA ALA A 24 2.65 3.12 1.31
C ALA A 24 3.53 2.78 2.52
N PHE A 25 3.82 3.78 3.34
CA PHE A 25 4.38 3.59 4.67
C PHE A 25 3.86 4.65 5.64
N ARG A 26 3.84 4.33 6.94
CA ARG A 26 3.66 5.29 8.03
C ARG A 26 4.61 4.99 9.17
N GLU A 27 5.07 6.06 9.80
CA GLU A 27 5.93 6.03 10.98
C GLU A 27 5.16 6.60 12.17
N TYR A 28 5.28 5.94 13.31
CA TYR A 28 4.73 6.37 14.59
C TYR A 28 5.82 6.31 15.65
N PHE A 29 5.84 7.30 16.53
CA PHE A 29 6.69 7.31 17.71
C PHE A 29 5.83 7.27 18.96
N HIS A 30 5.99 6.23 19.77
CA HIS A 30 5.29 6.10 21.04
C HIS A 30 6.18 5.38 22.06
N ASN A 31 6.27 5.91 23.29
CA ASN A 31 7.08 5.36 24.39
C ASN A 31 8.55 5.07 24.04
N GLY A 32 9.18 5.90 23.19
CA GLY A 32 10.55 5.70 22.72
C GLY A 32 10.72 4.57 21.70
N LEU A 33 9.62 3.94 21.28
CA LEU A 33 9.58 2.96 20.21
C LEU A 33 9.09 3.63 18.92
N GLU A 34 9.79 3.28 17.84
CA GLU A 34 9.46 3.68 16.48
C GLU A 34 8.72 2.52 15.81
N THR A 35 7.60 2.81 15.17
CA THR A 35 6.71 1.80 14.58
C THR A 35 6.46 2.14 13.12
N TRP A 36 6.71 1.17 12.24
CA TRP A 36 6.66 1.34 10.78
C TRP A 36 5.63 0.45 10.11
N VAL A 37 4.49 1.02 9.75
CA VAL A 37 3.49 0.30 8.95
C VAL A 37 3.87 0.41 7.48
N ILE A 38 4.42 -0.65 6.86
CA ILE A 38 4.90 -0.63 5.46
C ILE A 38 4.09 -1.59 4.59
N LEU A 39 3.35 -1.03 3.64
CA LEU A 39 2.69 -1.81 2.61
C LEU A 39 3.71 -2.21 1.54
N SER A 40 3.75 -3.51 1.21
CA SER A 40 4.63 -4.08 0.19
C SER A 40 3.85 -4.76 -0.92
N TRP A 41 4.49 -5.02 -2.07
CA TRP A 41 3.88 -5.81 -3.13
C TRP A 41 4.04 -7.31 -2.86
N ALA A 42 3.16 -8.13 -3.45
CA ALA A 42 3.14 -9.57 -3.16
C ALA A 42 4.37 -10.32 -3.68
N ASP A 43 5.07 -9.75 -4.67
CA ASP A 43 6.27 -10.28 -5.30
C ASP A 43 7.56 -9.99 -4.51
N ASN A 44 7.58 -8.94 -3.68
CA ASN A 44 8.82 -8.50 -3.01
C ASN A 44 8.77 -8.48 -1.47
N TRP A 45 7.62 -8.74 -0.86
CA TRP A 45 7.45 -8.68 0.60
C TRP A 45 8.41 -9.59 1.41
N LYS A 46 8.77 -10.79 0.92
CA LYS A 46 9.65 -11.71 1.66
C LYS A 46 11.06 -11.15 1.77
N ALA A 47 11.55 -10.57 0.68
CA ALA A 47 12.86 -9.94 0.65
C ALA A 47 12.87 -8.68 1.53
N LEU A 48 11.80 -7.88 1.47
CA LEU A 48 11.62 -6.74 2.38
C LEU A 48 11.59 -7.17 3.85
N LEU A 49 10.83 -8.21 4.20
CA LEU A 49 10.74 -8.74 5.56
C LEU A 49 12.12 -9.20 6.07
N GLY A 50 12.93 -9.85 5.24
CA GLY A 50 14.28 -10.25 5.61
C GLY A 50 15.17 -9.06 5.95
N GLU A 51 15.11 -8.00 5.14
CA GLU A 51 15.87 -6.76 5.37
C GLU A 51 15.38 -6.02 6.62
N ILE A 52 14.07 -5.91 6.84
CA ILE A 52 13.50 -5.28 8.04
C ILE A 52 13.90 -6.08 9.30
N SER A 53 13.83 -7.41 9.24
CA SER A 53 14.23 -8.28 10.36
C SER A 53 15.71 -8.16 10.71
N SER A 54 16.55 -7.68 9.78
CA SER A 54 17.96 -7.41 10.05
C SER A 54 18.20 -6.06 10.75
N LEU A 55 17.22 -5.15 10.69
CA LEU A 55 17.30 -3.79 11.24
C LEU A 55 16.56 -3.63 12.56
N GLY A 56 15.62 -4.53 12.87
CA GLY A 56 14.81 -4.48 14.08
C GLY A 56 13.89 -5.68 14.24
N GLU A 57 13.03 -5.62 15.25
CA GLU A 57 12.08 -6.68 15.58
C GLU A 57 10.74 -6.48 14.88
N VAL A 58 10.30 -7.46 14.10
CA VAL A 58 9.01 -7.43 13.39
C VAL A 58 7.91 -7.92 14.32
N ALA A 59 7.11 -6.99 14.85
CA ALA A 59 6.05 -7.35 15.80
C ALA A 59 4.86 -8.11 15.17
N ARG A 60 4.54 -7.85 13.90
CA ARG A 60 3.36 -8.41 13.22
C ARG A 60 3.60 -8.46 11.71
N VAL A 61 3.02 -9.42 11.02
CA VAL A 61 2.97 -9.52 9.54
C VAL A 61 1.55 -9.98 9.18
N ASP A 62 0.74 -9.08 8.65
CA ASP A 62 -0.54 -9.47 8.07
C ASP A 62 -0.38 -9.80 6.59
N THR A 63 -1.35 -10.53 6.01
CA THR A 63 -1.47 -10.71 4.57
C THR A 63 -2.92 -10.53 4.16
N PHE A 64 -3.19 -9.52 3.34
CA PHE A 64 -4.54 -9.25 2.85
C PHE A 64 -4.83 -10.02 1.57
N ASP A 65 -5.83 -10.90 1.64
CA ASP A 65 -6.43 -11.58 0.50
C ASP A 65 -7.54 -10.71 -0.13
N GLN A 66 -7.58 -10.67 -1.46
CA GLN A 66 -8.21 -9.64 -2.30
C GLN A 66 -9.75 -9.72 -2.39
N ARG A 67 -10.48 -9.90 -1.28
CA ARG A 67 -11.96 -9.90 -1.32
C ARG A 67 -12.62 -8.53 -1.11
N LEU A 68 -11.85 -7.45 -1.02
CA LEU A 68 -12.37 -6.09 -0.99
C LEU A 68 -12.61 -5.57 -2.41
N HIS A 69 -13.55 -6.19 -3.12
CA HIS A 69 -14.02 -5.74 -4.43
C HIS A 69 -15.40 -5.10 -4.27
N SER A 70 -15.48 -3.78 -4.02
CA SER A 70 -16.62 -2.94 -4.47
C SER A 70 -16.62 -1.49 -3.95
N GLN A 71 -16.01 -1.18 -2.81
CA GLN A 71 -16.08 0.19 -2.24
C GLN A 71 -14.96 1.15 -2.70
N PHE A 72 -14.05 0.64 -3.53
CA PHE A 72 -12.76 1.26 -3.89
C PHE A 72 -12.78 2.57 -4.69
N PHE A 73 -13.91 2.98 -5.28
CA PHE A 73 -13.84 3.88 -6.45
C PHE A 73 -14.10 5.38 -6.21
N PHE A 74 -14.69 5.80 -5.09
CA PHE A 74 -15.28 7.15 -5.04
C PHE A 74 -14.64 8.18 -4.10
N SER A 75 -13.84 7.80 -3.11
CA SER A 75 -13.27 8.79 -2.15
C SER A 75 -11.80 9.16 -2.40
N SER A 76 -11.09 8.45 -3.29
CA SER A 76 -9.63 8.58 -3.50
C SER A 76 -9.22 9.37 -4.76
N TYR A 77 -10.17 9.94 -5.50
CA TYR A 77 -9.96 10.55 -6.82
C TYR A 77 -9.37 11.97 -6.81
N THR A 78 -9.31 12.63 -5.66
CA THR A 78 -8.97 14.06 -5.54
C THR A 78 -7.47 14.35 -5.62
N GLU A 79 -6.59 13.40 -5.31
CA GLU A 79 -5.12 13.58 -5.31
C GLU A 79 -4.43 13.14 -6.61
N LEU A 80 -5.18 12.52 -7.53
CA LEU A 80 -4.68 12.15 -8.85
C LEU A 80 -4.73 13.36 -9.77
N THR A 81 -3.65 13.58 -10.52
CA THR A 81 -3.68 14.55 -11.63
C THR A 81 -4.71 14.11 -12.68
N GLY A 82 -5.16 15.04 -13.53
CA GLY A 82 -6.07 14.70 -14.62
C GLY A 82 -5.52 13.63 -15.57
N GLU A 83 -4.20 13.56 -15.77
CA GLU A 83 -3.56 12.49 -16.54
C GLU A 83 -3.55 11.16 -15.78
N GLU A 84 -3.18 11.17 -14.50
CA GLU A 84 -3.18 9.96 -13.65
C GLU A 84 -4.56 9.33 -13.57
N ARG A 85 -5.59 10.17 -13.45
CA ARG A 85 -7.00 9.76 -13.46
C ARG A 85 -7.37 9.04 -14.75
N LYS A 86 -7.07 9.64 -15.90
CA LYS A 86 -7.33 9.03 -17.21
C LYS A 86 -6.62 7.69 -17.38
N ILE A 87 -5.38 7.58 -16.90
CA ILE A 87 -4.59 6.35 -17.01
C ILE A 87 -5.22 5.23 -16.18
N ILE A 88 -5.59 5.50 -14.93
CA ILE A 88 -6.17 4.47 -14.05
C ILE A 88 -7.59 4.10 -14.47
N GLU A 89 -8.40 5.06 -14.91
CA GLU A 89 -9.74 4.82 -15.47
C GLU A 89 -9.65 3.93 -16.72
N SER A 90 -8.76 4.27 -17.66
CA SER A 90 -8.56 3.48 -18.88
C SER A 90 -8.14 2.05 -18.56
N ALA A 91 -7.20 1.87 -17.62
CA ALA A 91 -6.77 0.55 -17.16
C ALA A 91 -7.91 -0.25 -16.52
N PHE A 92 -8.73 0.41 -15.69
CA PHE A 92 -9.86 -0.22 -15.03
C PHE A 92 -10.96 -0.63 -16.00
N LEU A 93 -11.35 0.27 -16.93
CA LEU A 93 -12.37 0.01 -17.94
C LEU A 93 -11.95 -1.09 -18.91
N ALA A 94 -10.67 -1.14 -19.28
CA ALA A 94 -10.10 -2.23 -20.08
C ALA A 94 -9.99 -3.56 -19.30
N GLY A 95 -10.25 -3.54 -18.00
CA GLY A 95 -10.25 -4.69 -17.10
C GLY A 95 -8.85 -5.23 -16.77
N PHE A 96 -7.85 -4.35 -16.76
CA PHE A 96 -6.49 -4.66 -16.31
C PHE A 96 -6.44 -5.12 -14.84
N TYR A 97 -7.38 -4.65 -14.03
CA TYR A 97 -7.52 -5.02 -12.62
C TYR A 97 -8.57 -6.10 -12.35
N ARG A 98 -9.15 -6.73 -13.39
CA ARG A 98 -10.08 -7.87 -13.21
C ARG A 98 -9.31 -9.16 -12.94
N TYR A 99 -9.97 -10.12 -12.30
CA TYR A 99 -9.49 -11.49 -12.20
C TYR A 99 -10.50 -12.47 -12.80
N PRO A 100 -10.14 -13.24 -13.85
CA PRO A 100 -8.89 -13.12 -14.61
C PRO A 100 -8.78 -11.76 -15.32
N ARG A 101 -7.54 -11.31 -15.59
CA ARG A 101 -7.32 -10.05 -16.32
C ARG A 101 -7.87 -10.17 -17.74
N THR A 102 -8.60 -9.16 -18.20
CA THR A 102 -9.18 -9.12 -19.55
C THR A 102 -8.25 -8.46 -20.57
N ILE A 103 -7.25 -7.71 -20.12
CA ILE A 103 -6.23 -7.07 -20.97
C ILE A 103 -4.84 -7.26 -20.36
N LYS A 104 -3.84 -7.49 -21.22
CA LYS A 104 -2.43 -7.51 -20.80
C LYS A 104 -1.86 -6.10 -20.75
N LEU A 105 -0.74 -5.94 -20.04
CA LEU A 105 -0.09 -4.63 -19.91
C LEU A 105 0.42 -4.13 -21.28
N GLU A 106 0.89 -5.04 -22.12
CA GLU A 106 1.33 -4.78 -23.49
C GLU A 106 0.20 -4.16 -24.32
N ASP A 107 -0.97 -4.79 -24.31
CA ASP A 107 -2.13 -4.35 -25.11
C ASP A 107 -2.67 -3.01 -24.59
N LEU A 108 -2.68 -2.82 -23.27
CA LEU A 108 -3.06 -1.55 -22.65
C LEU A 108 -2.06 -0.42 -22.97
N ALA A 109 -0.77 -0.74 -23.08
CA ALA A 109 0.27 0.22 -23.48
C ALA A 109 0.05 0.68 -24.92
N ILE A 110 -0.25 -0.25 -25.81
CA ILE A 110 -0.61 0.05 -27.21
C ILE A 110 -1.86 0.92 -27.27
N SER A 111 -2.93 0.55 -26.55
CA SER A 111 -4.20 1.28 -26.59
C SER A 111 -4.12 2.69 -26.01
N THR A 112 -3.16 2.95 -25.11
CA THR A 112 -2.95 4.26 -24.48
C THR A 112 -1.86 5.09 -25.15
N GLY A 113 -1.19 4.54 -26.18
CA GLY A 113 -0.08 5.21 -26.87
C GLY A 113 1.13 5.47 -25.96
N LYS A 114 1.35 4.63 -24.94
CA LYS A 114 2.46 4.77 -23.99
C LYS A 114 3.40 3.57 -24.07
N CYS A 115 4.67 3.77 -23.72
CA CYS A 115 5.61 2.67 -23.58
C CYS A 115 5.21 1.77 -22.40
N LYS A 116 5.31 0.45 -22.58
CA LYS A 116 4.95 -0.55 -21.55
C LYS A 116 5.60 -0.28 -20.20
N SER A 117 6.90 0.04 -20.18
CA SER A 117 7.65 0.33 -18.96
C SER A 117 7.15 1.58 -18.25
N ASP A 118 6.87 2.66 -18.99
CA ASP A 118 6.31 3.89 -18.43
C ASP A 118 4.90 3.67 -17.89
N LEU A 119 4.05 2.96 -18.63
CA LEU A 119 2.70 2.62 -18.19
C LEU A 119 2.73 1.76 -16.91
N SER A 120 3.59 0.76 -16.85
CA SER A 120 3.78 -0.07 -15.65
C SER A 120 4.12 0.77 -14.43
N ARG A 121 5.12 1.66 -14.57
CA ARG A 121 5.60 2.54 -13.51
C ARG A 121 4.51 3.51 -13.06
N ARG A 122 3.81 4.13 -14.01
CA ARG A 122 2.71 5.07 -13.73
C ARG A 122 1.57 4.37 -13.02
N LEU A 123 1.13 3.21 -13.50
CA LEU A 123 0.08 2.42 -12.84
C LEU A 123 0.48 2.06 -11.42
N ARG A 124 1.69 1.52 -11.18
CA ARG A 124 2.17 1.24 -9.81
C ARG A 124 2.12 2.48 -8.91
N ARG A 125 2.60 3.63 -9.40
CA ARG A 125 2.59 4.88 -8.62
C ARG A 125 1.18 5.34 -8.29
N ILE A 126 0.28 5.32 -9.28
CA ILE A 126 -1.12 5.74 -9.11
C ILE A 126 -1.84 4.79 -8.15
N THR A 127 -1.67 3.48 -8.33
CA THR A 127 -2.21 2.45 -7.43
C THR A 127 -1.66 2.62 -6.02
N GLY A 128 -0.37 2.96 -5.86
CA GLY A 128 0.23 3.26 -4.56
C GLY A 128 -0.48 4.40 -3.83
N LYS A 129 -0.72 5.53 -4.52
CA LYS A 129 -1.49 6.65 -3.97
C LYS A 129 -2.89 6.23 -3.51
N LEU A 130 -3.59 5.46 -4.36
CA LEU A 130 -4.95 5.00 -4.08
C LEU A 130 -5.00 4.04 -2.89
N ILE A 131 -4.07 3.07 -2.82
CA ILE A 131 -4.02 2.11 -1.71
C ILE A 131 -3.60 2.80 -0.42
N ALA A 132 -2.58 3.68 -0.47
CA ALA A 132 -2.18 4.48 0.69
C ALA A 132 -3.42 5.15 1.27
N ARG A 133 -4.16 5.92 0.47
CA ARG A 133 -5.37 6.61 0.93
C ARG A 133 -6.44 5.67 1.47
N TYR A 134 -6.69 4.53 0.83
CA TYR A 134 -7.64 3.52 1.31
C TYR A 134 -7.28 3.10 2.75
N LEU A 135 -6.03 2.73 2.99
CA LEU A 135 -5.55 2.33 4.32
C LEU A 135 -5.51 3.49 5.31
N LEU A 136 -5.33 4.72 4.83
CA LEU A 136 -5.41 5.92 5.67
C LEU A 136 -6.85 6.23 6.12
N THR A 137 -7.86 5.88 5.30
CA THR A 137 -9.26 6.31 5.46
C THR A 137 -10.15 5.20 6.01
N GLU A 138 -10.01 3.96 5.54
CA GLU A 138 -10.69 2.78 6.06
C GLU A 138 -9.81 2.09 7.11
N ASN A 139 -9.93 2.53 8.37
CA ASN A 139 -9.93 1.68 9.57
C ASN A 139 -8.92 0.52 9.73
N MET A 140 -7.73 0.59 9.16
CA MET A 140 -6.61 -0.28 9.57
C MET A 140 -5.88 0.26 10.82
N LEU A 141 -6.19 1.48 11.24
CA LEU A 141 -5.66 2.12 12.46
C LEU A 141 -6.74 2.44 13.50
N GLY A 142 -8.03 2.22 13.18
CA GLY A 142 -9.10 2.28 14.17
C GLY A 142 -8.99 1.17 15.23
N GLY A 143 -8.22 0.12 14.95
CA GLY A 143 -7.87 -0.93 15.93
C GLY A 143 -6.95 -0.44 17.04
N LEU A 144 -6.07 0.53 16.79
CA LEU A 144 -5.20 1.11 17.83
C LEU A 144 -6.00 1.98 18.81
N ASN A 145 -7.08 2.62 18.35
CA ASN A 145 -7.99 3.37 19.23
C ASN A 145 -8.93 2.46 20.03
N ARG A 146 -9.12 1.19 19.65
CA ARG A 146 -9.97 0.25 20.40
C ARG A 146 -9.26 -0.32 21.61
N GLU A 147 -7.98 -0.66 21.49
CA GLU A 147 -7.18 -1.12 22.63
C GLU A 147 -6.99 0.01 23.67
N GLU A 148 -6.80 1.26 23.24
CA GLU A 148 -6.77 2.42 24.15
C GLU A 148 -8.12 2.71 24.85
N GLN A 149 -9.25 2.32 24.25
CA GLN A 149 -10.57 2.47 24.87
C GLN A 149 -10.90 1.32 25.81
N GLU A 150 -10.46 0.10 25.52
CA GLU A 150 -10.66 -1.06 26.38
C GLU A 150 -9.77 -0.98 27.64
N GLU A 151 -8.51 -0.58 27.56
CA GLU A 151 -7.64 -0.39 28.74
C GLU A 151 -8.15 0.70 29.69
N LYS A 152 -8.71 1.80 29.15
CA LYS A 152 -9.32 2.87 29.95
C LYS A 152 -10.68 2.48 30.54
N SER A 153 -11.33 1.43 30.02
CA SER A 153 -12.60 0.92 30.55
C SER A 153 -12.41 -0.13 31.65
N VAL A 154 -11.29 -0.87 31.63
CA VAL A 154 -10.95 -1.91 32.61
C VAL A 154 -10.21 -1.32 33.83
N ALA A 155 -9.61 -0.14 33.69
CA ALA A 155 -8.94 0.59 34.78
C ALA A 155 -9.88 1.52 35.59
N ARG A 156 -11.20 1.29 35.59
CA ARG A 156 -12.19 2.01 36.41
C ARG A 156 -12.88 1.11 37.42
#